data_AF-A0A8T6FN33-F1
#
_entry.id   AF-A0A8T6FN33-F1
#
_cell.length_a   1.000
_cell.length_b   1.000
_cell.length_c   1.000
_cell.angle_alpha   90.00
_cell.angle_beta   90.00
_cell.angle_gamma   90.00
#
_symmetry.space_group_name_H-M   'P 1'
#
loop_
_entity.id
_entity.type
_entity.pdbx_description
1 polymer ?
#
loop_
_entity_poly.entity_id
_entity_poly.type
_entity_poly.pdbx_seq_one_letter_code
_entity_poly.pdbx_strand_id
1 'polypeptide(L)'
;MRLNRGKASDEHPRRFGVETIETEEALRNVIGEEIPGLSKKNEPFLNEFAIEFIAKSPFLVLSTADDQGRLDASPKGDAQGFVAVEDAHTLLIPDRLG
;
A
#
# COMPACT_ATOMS: atom_id res chain seq x y z
N MET A 1 -48.03 -25.74 -15.23
CA MET A 1 -47.07 -24.62 -15.07
C MET A 1 -45.88 -25.17 -14.30
N ARG A 2 -44.72 -25.30 -14.95
CA ARG A 2 -43.54 -26.01 -14.43
C ARG A 2 -42.90 -25.23 -13.27
N LEU A 3 -42.62 -25.91 -12.15
CA LEU A 3 -41.69 -25.43 -11.13
C LEU A 3 -40.27 -25.42 -11.71
N ASN A 4 -39.48 -24.39 -11.41
CA ASN A 4 -38.03 -24.52 -11.40
C ASN A 4 -37.47 -24.04 -10.06
N ARG A 5 -36.93 -25.03 -9.34
CA ARG A 5 -36.17 -24.94 -8.09
C ARG A 5 -34.95 -24.04 -8.31
N GLY A 6 -34.68 -23.18 -7.32
CA GLY A 6 -33.42 -22.47 -7.24
C GLY A 6 -32.26 -23.47 -7.27
N LYS A 7 -31.35 -23.29 -8.22
CA LYS A 7 -30.01 -23.86 -8.11
C LYS A 7 -29.22 -22.98 -7.15
N ALA A 8 -29.29 -23.31 -5.87
CA ALA A 8 -28.19 -23.09 -4.96
C ALA A 8 -27.14 -24.17 -5.26
N SER A 9 -26.08 -23.79 -5.97
CA SER A 9 -24.74 -24.40 -5.91
C SER A 9 -23.90 -23.80 -7.04
N ASP A 10 -23.31 -22.64 -6.78
CA ASP A 10 -22.00 -22.36 -7.35
C ASP A 10 -21.12 -22.05 -6.15
N GLU A 11 -20.57 -23.12 -5.59
CA GLU A 11 -19.56 -23.04 -4.54
C GLU A 11 -18.39 -22.26 -5.14
N HIS A 12 -18.23 -20.99 -4.78
CA HIS A 12 -16.97 -20.29 -5.01
C HIS A 12 -15.92 -21.05 -4.20
N PRO A 13 -15.00 -21.80 -4.82
CA PRO A 13 -13.99 -22.50 -4.05
C PRO A 13 -13.03 -21.42 -3.54
N ARG A 14 -13.20 -20.99 -2.29
CA ARG A 14 -12.19 -20.20 -1.58
C ARG A 14 -11.02 -21.12 -1.21
N ARG A 15 -10.36 -21.68 -2.22
CA ARG A 15 -8.95 -22.05 -2.13
C ARG A 15 -8.20 -20.79 -2.56
N PHE A 16 -7.81 -19.96 -1.60
CA PHE A 16 -6.79 -18.96 -1.88
C PHE A 16 -5.46 -19.72 -2.01
N GLY A 17 -5.21 -20.31 -3.18
CA GLY A 17 -3.85 -20.52 -3.63
C GLY A 17 -3.22 -19.15 -3.81
N VAL A 18 -2.05 -18.93 -3.23
CA VAL A 18 -1.28 -17.73 -3.53
C VAL A 18 -0.71 -17.92 -4.93
N GLU A 19 -1.30 -17.26 -5.92
CA GLU A 19 -0.75 -17.18 -7.27
C GLU A 19 0.07 -15.89 -7.37
N THR A 20 1.37 -16.02 -7.60
CA THR A 20 2.26 -14.87 -7.77
C THR A 20 2.09 -14.33 -9.18
N ILE A 21 1.82 -13.03 -9.29
CA ILE A 21 1.77 -12.30 -10.56
C ILE A 21 3.19 -11.80 -10.87
N GLU A 22 3.81 -12.34 -11.92
CA GLU A 22 5.20 -12.03 -12.28
C GLU A 22 5.35 -10.93 -13.33
N THR A 23 4.26 -10.50 -13.98
CA THR A 23 4.31 -9.50 -15.05
C THR A 23 3.29 -8.40 -14.84
N GLU A 24 3.62 -7.19 -15.32
CA GLU A 24 2.68 -6.08 -15.30
C GLU A 24 1.42 -6.41 -16.13
N GLU A 25 1.57 -7.06 -17.29
CA GLU A 25 0.43 -7.45 -18.13
C GLU A 25 -0.53 -8.38 -17.38
N ALA A 26 -0.02 -9.39 -16.67
CA ALA A 26 -0.84 -10.26 -15.86
C ALA A 26 -1.52 -9.49 -14.71
N LEU A 27 -0.84 -8.50 -14.12
CA LEU A 27 -1.45 -7.63 -13.12
C LEU A 27 -2.60 -6.82 -13.71
N ARG A 28 -2.42 -6.20 -14.89
CA ARG A 28 -3.47 -5.44 -15.59
C ARG A 28 -4.67 -6.31 -15.95
N ASN A 29 -4.48 -7.58 -16.29
CA ASN A 29 -5.58 -8.51 -16.50
C ASN A 29 -6.44 -8.75 -15.24
N VAL A 30 -5.86 -8.60 -14.05
CA VAL A 30 -6.56 -8.76 -12.76
C VAL A 30 -7.19 -7.45 -12.30
N ILE A 31 -6.45 -6.33 -12.34
CA ILE A 31 -6.89 -5.05 -11.75
C ILE A 31 -7.49 -4.07 -12.77
N GLY A 32 -7.34 -4.35 -14.06
CA GLY A 32 -7.74 -3.49 -15.17
C GLY A 32 -6.68 -2.45 -15.56
N GLU A 33 -7.07 -1.62 -16.53
CA GLU A 33 -6.27 -0.49 -17.03
C GLU A 33 -6.28 0.70 -16.07
N GLU A 34 -5.30 1.60 -16.23
CA GLU A 34 -5.24 2.83 -15.44
C GLU A 34 -6.49 3.70 -15.65
N ILE A 35 -7.04 4.21 -14.55
CA ILE A 35 -8.10 5.22 -14.59
C ILE A 35 -7.51 6.54 -15.11
N PRO A 36 -8.08 7.15 -16.18
CA PRO A 36 -7.53 8.38 -16.76
C PRO A 36 -7.29 9.49 -15.73
N GLY A 37 -6.04 9.95 -15.66
CA GLY A 37 -5.63 11.05 -14.77
C GLY A 37 -5.31 10.62 -13.33
N LEU A 38 -5.34 9.33 -12.99
CA LEU A 38 -4.92 8.86 -11.67
C LEU A 38 -3.43 9.14 -11.41
N SER A 39 -2.56 8.84 -12.37
CA SER A 39 -1.13 9.16 -12.33
C SER A 39 -0.82 10.64 -12.07
N LYS A 40 -1.70 11.56 -12.49
CA LYS A 40 -1.51 13.01 -12.27
C LYS A 40 -1.60 13.43 -10.80
N LYS A 41 -2.11 12.55 -9.92
CA LYS A 41 -2.20 12.79 -8.48
C LYS A 41 -0.98 12.30 -7.72
N ASN A 42 -0.02 11.67 -8.39
CA ASN A 42 1.21 11.19 -7.79
C ASN A 42 2.29 12.26 -7.94
N GLU A 43 2.91 12.62 -6.83
CA GLU A 43 4.05 13.54 -6.81
C GLU A 43 5.31 12.76 -6.39
N PRO A 44 6.42 12.88 -7.13
CA PRO A 44 7.66 12.16 -6.79
C PRO A 44 8.46 12.86 -5.67
N PHE A 45 7.87 13.86 -5.02
CA PHE A 45 8.46 14.68 -3.98
C PHE A 45 7.41 15.03 -2.92
N LEU A 46 7.89 15.47 -1.77
CA LEU A 46 7.07 15.97 -0.67
C LEU A 46 6.67 17.42 -0.97
N ASN A 47 5.38 17.65 -1.22
CA ASN A 47 4.84 19.00 -1.26
C ASN A 47 4.59 19.57 0.15
N GLU A 48 4.22 20.84 0.20
CA GLU A 48 3.94 21.57 1.44
C GLU A 48 2.93 20.85 2.34
N PHE A 49 1.85 20.30 1.77
CA PHE A 49 0.85 19.56 2.54
C PHE A 49 1.40 18.27 3.14
N ALA A 50 2.23 17.52 2.40
CA ALA A 50 2.88 16.31 2.90
C ALA A 50 3.87 16.63 4.03
N ILE A 51 4.67 17.68 3.86
CA ILE A 51 5.64 18.15 4.86
C ILE A 51 4.90 18.55 6.15
N GLU A 52 3.83 19.34 6.03
CA GLU A 52 3.01 19.73 7.18
C GLU A 52 2.36 18.54 7.89
N PHE A 53 1.88 17.56 7.12
CA PHE A 53 1.26 16.35 7.66
C PHE A 53 2.28 15.54 8.45
N ILE A 54 3.49 15.34 7.91
CA ILE A 54 4.59 14.64 8.58
C ILE A 54 4.99 15.37 9.87
N ALA A 55 5.13 16.71 9.82
CA ALA A 55 5.50 17.51 10.98
C ALA A 55 4.49 17.41 12.15
N LYS A 56 3.22 17.14 11.86
CA LYS A 56 2.15 16.97 12.88
C LYS A 56 1.94 15.51 13.30
N SER A 57 2.60 14.56 12.64
CA SER A 57 2.38 13.13 12.88
C SER A 57 3.26 12.60 14.03
N PRO A 58 2.66 12.04 15.10
CA PRO A 58 3.41 11.40 16.20
C PRO A 58 3.67 9.90 15.94
N PHE A 59 3.36 9.40 14.74
CA PHE A 59 3.37 7.98 14.43
C PHE A 59 3.58 7.72 12.93
N LEU A 60 4.29 6.66 12.58
CA LEU A 60 4.39 6.10 11.23
C LEU A 60 4.49 4.57 11.27
N VAL A 61 4.24 3.93 10.13
CA VAL A 61 4.57 2.52 9.89
C VAL A 61 5.56 2.47 8.74
N LEU A 62 6.73 1.88 8.97
CA LEU A 62 7.74 1.68 7.94
C LEU A 62 7.72 0.21 7.52
N SER A 63 7.51 -0.04 6.22
CA SER A 63 7.60 -1.38 5.65
C SER A 63 8.80 -1.52 4.74
N THR A 64 9.43 -2.70 4.78
CA THR A 64 10.56 -3.08 3.92
C THR A 64 10.37 -4.51 3.43
N ALA A 65 10.97 -4.83 2.27
CA ALA A 65 11.03 -6.20 1.75
C ALA A 65 12.49 -6.65 1.69
N ASP A 66 12.74 -7.93 1.93
CA ASP A 66 14.03 -8.55 1.62
C ASP A 66 14.13 -8.95 0.13
N ASP A 67 15.25 -9.57 -0.24
CA ASP A 67 15.54 -10.04 -1.59
C ASP A 67 14.61 -11.18 -2.05
N GLN A 68 13.94 -11.86 -1.12
CA GLN A 68 12.94 -12.90 -1.36
C GLN A 68 11.51 -12.34 -1.39
N GLY A 69 11.34 -11.01 -1.27
CA GLY A 69 10.05 -10.35 -1.26
C GLY A 69 9.26 -10.54 0.04
N ARG A 70 9.89 -11.01 1.12
CA ARG A 70 9.24 -11.12 2.43
C ARG A 70 9.12 -9.73 3.04
N LEU A 71 7.90 -9.34 3.39
CA LEU A 71 7.59 -8.02 3.94
C LEU A 71 7.65 -8.04 5.47
N ASP A 72 8.25 -7.00 6.05
CA ASP A 72 8.13 -6.66 7.46
C ASP A 72 7.65 -5.21 7.60
N ALA A 73 6.94 -4.90 8.69
CA ALA A 73 6.40 -3.58 8.96
C ALA A 73 6.57 -3.21 10.44
N SER A 74 7.30 -2.14 10.69
CA SER A 74 7.62 -1.64 12.03
C SER A 74 6.86 -0.34 12.33
N PRO A 75 6.02 -0.30 13.39
CA PRO A 75 5.47 0.96 13.89
C PRO A 75 6.58 1.77 14.58
N LYS A 76 6.65 3.07 14.31
CA LYS A 76 7.52 4.03 15.01
C LYS A 76 6.68 5.19 15.51
N GLY A 77 6.90 5.63 16.75
CA GLY A 77 6.15 6.73 17.34
C GLY A 77 6.97 7.50 18.35
N ASP A 78 6.70 8.80 18.44
CA ASP A 78 7.36 9.75 19.33
C ASP A 78 6.53 11.06 19.37
N ALA A 79 7.05 12.12 19.99
CA ALA A 79 6.44 13.44 19.91
C ALA A 79 6.25 13.91 18.45
N GLN A 80 5.26 14.78 18.22
CA GLN A 80 5.03 15.36 16.89
C GLN A 80 6.33 15.99 16.33
N GLY A 81 6.58 15.79 15.04
CA GLY A 81 7.78 16.30 14.37
C GLY A 81 9.04 15.47 14.60
N PHE A 82 8.92 14.22 15.09
CA PHE A 82 10.08 13.34 15.27
C PHE A 82 10.70 12.87 13.96
N VAL A 83 9.94 12.85 12.87
CA VAL A 83 10.48 12.70 11.52
C VAL A 83 10.86 14.09 11.01
N ALA A 84 12.13 14.27 10.67
CA ALA A 84 12.59 15.50 10.02
C ALA A 84 12.55 15.35 8.50
N VAL A 85 12.20 16.43 7.81
CA VAL A 85 12.30 16.53 6.35
C VAL A 85 13.60 17.29 6.06
N GLU A 86 14.58 16.62 5.46
CA GLU A 86 15.85 17.26 5.07
C GLU A 86 15.66 18.06 3.77
N ASP A 87 14.96 17.47 2.80
CA ASP A 87 14.55 18.12 1.55
C ASP A 87 13.29 17.44 0.98
N ALA A 88 12.84 17.86 -0.21
CA ALA A 88 11.62 17.36 -0.84
C ALA A 88 11.67 15.86 -1.19
N HIS A 89 12.81 15.18 -1.07
CA HIS A 89 13.00 13.77 -1.38
C HIS A 89 13.58 12.97 -0.21
N THR A 90 13.93 13.62 0.91
CA THR A 90 14.71 12.98 1.98
C THR A 90 14.04 13.16 3.34
N LEU A 91 13.72 12.02 3.97
CA LEU A 91 13.19 11.95 5.33
C LEU A 91 14.24 11.37 6.28
N LEU A 92 14.37 11.98 7.46
CA LEU A 92 15.19 11.49 8.55
C LEU A 92 14.27 10.89 9.62
N ILE A 93 14.29 9.57 9.73
CA ILE A 93 13.50 8.81 10.70
C ILE A 93 14.45 8.32 11.80
N PRO A 94 14.27 8.73 13.07
CA PRO A 94 15.16 8.30 14.13
C PRO A 94 14.98 6.81 14.42
N ASP A 95 16.09 6.10 14.61
CA ASP A 95 16.12 4.70 15.01
C ASP A 95 16.49 4.61 16.50
N ARG A 96 15.49 4.80 17.36
CA ARG A 96 15.65 4.74 18.81
C ARG A 96 15.39 3.32 19.30
N LEU A 97 16.24 2.85 20.21
CA LEU A 97 15.82 1.79 21.13
C LEU A 97 14.71 2.38 21.98
N GLY A 98 13.52 1.76 21.96
CA GLY A 98 12.35 2.23 22.67
C GLY A 98 12.59 2.51 24.15
#